data_AF-A0A938N0G8-F1
#
_entry.id   AF-A0A938N0G8-F1
#
_cell.length_a   1.000
_cell.length_b   1.000
_cell.length_c   1.000
_cell.angle_alpha   90.00
_cell.angle_beta   90.00
_cell.angle_gamma   90.00
#
_symmetry.space_group_name_H-M   'P 1'
#
loop_
_entity.id
_entity.type
_entity.pdbx_description
1 polymer ?
#
loop_
_entity_poly.entity_id
_entity_poly.type
_entity_poly.pdbx_seq_one_letter_code
_entity_poly.pdbx_strand_id
1 'polypeptide(L)'
;MGIEEVPTAPRSPWQNPYCERVIGSIRRECLDHVIVLNERHLCRILSDYFDYYHNSRPHLSLDRNSPTPREVELPSQGQVVSTAQVGGLHHRYSRAA
;
A
#
# COMPACT_ATOMS: atom_id res chain seq x y z
N MET A 1 -24.14 -2.84 -16.31
CA MET A 1 -23.35 -3.48 -15.23
C MET A 1 -24.19 -4.05 -14.09
N GLY A 2 -25.51 -3.78 -13.96
CA GLY A 2 -26.35 -4.48 -12.98
C GLY A 2 -25.96 -4.26 -11.51
N ILE A 3 -25.21 -3.20 -11.22
CA ILE A 3 -24.75 -2.85 -9.88
C ILE A 3 -25.79 -1.93 -9.25
N GLU A 4 -26.21 -2.26 -8.03
CA GLU A 4 -27.09 -1.45 -7.20
C GLU A 4 -26.26 -0.57 -6.24
N GLU A 5 -26.64 0.70 -6.12
CA GLU A 5 -25.98 1.63 -5.21
C GLU A 5 -26.46 1.41 -3.77
N VAL A 6 -25.51 1.33 -2.84
CA VAL A 6 -25.78 1.31 -1.40
C VAL A 6 -25.20 2.58 -0.77
N PRO A 7 -26.02 3.63 -0.58
CA PRO A 7 -25.53 4.89 -0.04
C PRO A 7 -25.17 4.75 1.45
N THR A 8 -24.14 5.48 1.87
CA THR A 8 -23.79 5.64 3.29
C THR A 8 -24.47 6.88 3.87
N ALA A 9 -24.88 6.81 5.13
CA ALA A 9 -25.47 7.94 5.82
C ALA A 9 -24.42 9.04 6.05
N PRO A 10 -24.81 10.33 5.94
CA PRO A 10 -23.88 11.44 6.16
C PRO A 10 -23.18 11.34 7.52
N ARG A 11 -21.86 11.57 7.54
CA ARG A 11 -21.04 11.57 8.76
C ARG A 11 -21.04 10.24 9.54
N SER A 12 -21.29 9.12 8.85
CA SER A 12 -21.32 7.77 9.43
C SER A 12 -20.16 6.88 8.93
N PRO A 13 -18.89 7.16 9.31
CA PRO A 13 -17.72 6.44 8.77
C PRO A 13 -17.74 4.93 9.07
N TRP A 14 -18.45 4.51 10.13
CA TRP A 14 -18.59 3.09 10.47
C TRP A 14 -19.41 2.28 9.46
N GLN A 15 -20.15 2.92 8.55
CA GLN A 15 -20.89 2.23 7.50
C GLN A 15 -20.00 1.86 6.29
N ASN A 16 -18.82 2.47 6.16
CA ASN A 16 -17.79 2.03 5.20
C ASN A 16 -16.40 1.98 5.86
N PRO A 17 -16.23 1.15 6.89
CA PRO A 17 -15.02 1.16 7.72
C PRO A 17 -13.78 0.67 6.96
N TYR A 18 -13.97 -0.02 5.83
CA TYR A 18 -12.88 -0.49 4.98
C TYR A 18 -12.29 0.64 4.14
N CYS A 19 -13.12 1.41 3.41
CA CYS A 19 -12.63 2.56 2.67
C CYS A 19 -12.00 3.60 3.59
N GLU A 20 -12.63 3.90 4.74
CA GLU A 20 -12.08 4.82 5.73
C GLU A 20 -10.69 4.38 6.23
N ARG A 21 -10.53 3.08 6.51
CA ARG A 21 -9.25 2.51 6.93
C ARG A 21 -8.19 2.63 5.83
N VAL A 22 -8.54 2.30 4.58
CA VAL A 22 -7.62 2.39 3.43
C VAL A 22 -7.16 3.84 3.22
N ILE A 23 -8.08 4.79 3.20
CA ILE A 23 -7.77 6.23 3.07
C ILE A 23 -6.86 6.69 4.20
N GLY A 24 -7.17 6.31 5.44
CA GLY A 24 -6.34 6.64 6.59
C GLY A 24 -4.91 6.08 6.48
N SER A 25 -4.73 4.85 5.98
CA SER A 25 -3.40 4.26 5.77
C SER A 25 -2.63 4.99 4.68
N ILE A 26 -3.25 5.28 3.53
CA ILE A 26 -2.65 6.05 2.44
C ILE A 26 -2.12 7.40 2.96
N ARG A 27 -2.88 8.09 3.80
CA ARG A 27 -2.47 9.37 4.38
C ARG A 27 -1.25 9.21 5.29
N ARG A 28 -1.37 8.40 6.34
CA ARG A 28 -0.33 8.25 7.37
C ARG A 28 0.99 7.71 6.84
N GLU A 29 0.92 6.83 5.84
CA GLU A 29 2.09 6.11 5.32
C GLU A 29 2.68 6.76 4.06
N CYS A 30 1.98 7.69 3.42
CA CYS A 30 2.42 8.30 2.17
C CYS A 30 2.07 9.80 2.08
N LEU A 31 0.80 10.16 1.96
CA LEU A 31 0.43 11.52 1.56
C LEU A 31 0.72 12.60 2.60
N ASP A 32 0.79 12.26 3.89
CA ASP A 32 1.17 13.21 4.93
C ASP A 32 2.69 13.56 4.89
N HIS A 33 3.48 12.86 4.06
CA HIS A 33 4.94 13.05 3.93
C HIS A 33 5.38 13.63 2.57
N VAL A 34 4.44 13.90 1.66
CA VAL A 34 4.76 14.32 0.28
C VAL A 34 3.97 15.57 -0.10
N ILE A 35 4.66 16.53 -0.73
CA ILE A 35 4.00 17.68 -1.35
C ILE A 35 3.50 17.26 -2.74
N VAL A 36 2.17 17.17 -2.88
CA VAL A 36 1.51 16.89 -4.15
C VAL A 36 1.50 18.15 -5.02
N LEU A 37 2.02 18.05 -6.24
CA LEU A 37 2.22 19.21 -7.13
C LEU A 37 1.06 19.43 -8.10
N ASN A 38 0.41 18.35 -8.51
CA ASN A 38 -0.75 18.34 -9.40
C ASN A 38 -1.40 16.94 -9.37
N GLU A 39 -2.54 16.81 -10.04
CA GLU A 39 -3.29 15.56 -10.13
C GLU A 39 -2.48 14.42 -10.72
N ARG A 40 -1.74 14.64 -11.82
CA ARG A 40 -0.90 13.60 -12.43
C ARG A 40 0.16 13.10 -11.45
N HIS A 41 0.74 14.00 -10.66
CA HIS A 41 1.69 13.64 -9.62
C HIS A 41 1.02 12.78 -8.54
N LEU A 42 -0.17 13.18 -8.08
CA LEU A 42 -0.95 12.41 -7.11
C LEU A 42 -1.27 11.00 -7.61
N CYS A 43 -1.77 10.87 -8.84
CA CYS A 43 -2.09 9.57 -9.43
C CYS A 43 -0.87 8.66 -9.48
N ARG A 44 0.30 9.18 -9.87
CA ARG A 44 1.55 8.39 -9.85
C ARG A 44 1.92 7.93 -8.43
N ILE A 45 1.88 8.84 -7.45
CA ILE A 45 2.17 8.50 -6.05
C ILE A 45 1.21 7.41 -5.54
N LEU A 46 -0.08 7.54 -5.84
CA LEU A 46 -1.08 6.55 -5.42
C LEU A 46 -0.88 5.20 -6.10
N SER A 47 -0.55 5.18 -7.40
CA SER A 47 -0.18 3.94 -8.11
C SER A 47 1.02 3.25 -7.44
N ASP A 48 2.11 3.99 -7.20
CA ASP A 48 3.30 3.45 -6.52
C ASP A 48 2.97 2.94 -5.11
N TYR A 49 2.10 3.65 -4.38
CA TYR A 49 1.64 3.22 -3.06
C TYR A 49 0.80 1.94 -3.14
N PHE A 50 -0.11 1.80 -4.11
CA PHE A 50 -0.90 0.58 -4.25
C PHE A 50 -0.04 -0.63 -4.67
N ASP A 51 0.98 -0.42 -5.49
CA ASP A 51 1.95 -1.47 -5.83
C ASP A 51 2.72 -1.92 -4.57
N TYR A 52 3.15 -0.97 -3.73
CA TYR A 52 3.72 -1.28 -2.42
C TYR A 52 2.70 -2.00 -1.51
N TYR A 53 1.48 -1.50 -1.41
CA TYR A 53 0.44 -2.03 -0.51
C TYR A 53 0.09 -3.49 -0.80
N HIS A 54 -0.05 -3.83 -2.08
CA HIS A 54 -0.42 -5.18 -2.52
C HIS A 54 0.75 -6.14 -2.51
N ASN A 55 1.97 -5.69 -2.81
CA ASN A 55 3.11 -6.60 -3.06
C ASN A 55 4.20 -6.57 -1.99
N SER A 56 4.15 -5.65 -1.02
CA SER A 56 5.29 -5.45 -0.09
C SER A 56 4.89 -5.05 1.33
N ARG A 57 3.82 -4.27 1.51
CA ARG A 57 3.37 -3.83 2.84
C ARG A 57 2.97 -5.04 3.69
N PRO A 58 3.52 -5.22 4.91
CA PRO A 58 3.14 -6.31 5.78
C PRO A 58 1.77 -6.05 6.43
N HIS A 59 0.91 -7.06 6.45
CA HIS A 59 -0.40 -7.00 7.11
C HIS A 59 -0.48 -8.03 8.24
N LEU A 60 -0.83 -7.58 9.45
CA LEU A 60 -0.90 -8.47 10.62
C LEU A 60 -1.93 -9.59 10.45
N SER A 61 -3.05 -9.31 9.77
CA SER A 61 -4.08 -10.32 9.48
C SER A 61 -3.67 -11.35 8.42
N LEU A 62 -2.53 -11.13 7.74
CA LEU A 62 -1.98 -12.01 6.72
C LEU A 62 -0.62 -12.57 7.15
N ASP A 63 -0.43 -12.81 8.45
CA ASP A 63 0.83 -13.31 9.02
C ASP A 63 2.06 -12.47 8.62
N ARG A 64 1.86 -11.15 8.55
CA ARG A 64 2.87 -10.15 8.12
C ARG A 64 3.28 -10.28 6.64
N ASN A 65 2.51 -10.99 5.82
CA ASN A 65 2.63 -11.00 4.37
C ASN A 65 1.85 -9.83 3.74
N SER A 66 1.96 -9.69 2.42
CA SER A 66 1.17 -8.76 1.60
C SER A 66 -0.02 -9.46 0.94
N PRO A 67 -1.04 -8.72 0.47
CA PRO A 67 -2.21 -9.30 -0.22
C PRO A 67 -1.83 -10.19 -1.41
N THR A 68 -0.81 -9.78 -2.16
CA THR A 68 -0.08 -10.66 -3.08
C THR A 68 1.04 -11.32 -2.27
N PRO A 69 0.94 -12.61 -1.93
CA PRO A 69 1.96 -13.28 -1.15
C PRO A 69 3.22 -13.53 -1.97
N ARG A 70 4.34 -13.66 -1.27
CA ARG A 70 5.65 -14.01 -1.85
C ARG A 70 6.35 -15.07 -1.01
N GLU A 71 7.25 -15.80 -1.65
CA GLU A 71 8.09 -16.81 -0.98
C GLU A 71 9.14 -16.15 -0.08
N VAL A 72 9.57 -16.90 0.93
CA VAL A 72 10.62 -16.47 1.86
C VAL A 72 11.99 -16.67 1.21
N GLU A 73 12.79 -15.61 1.19
CA GLU A 73 14.12 -15.62 0.58
C GLU A 73 15.19 -16.06 1.60
N LEU A 74 15.71 -17.28 1.42
CA LEU A 74 16.70 -17.92 2.28
C LEU A 74 18.08 -17.26 2.19
N PRO A 75 18.91 -17.30 3.26
CA PRO A 75 20.26 -16.76 3.23
C PRO A 75 21.17 -17.26 2.11
N SER A 76 20.93 -18.47 1.59
CA SER A 76 21.66 -19.05 0.46
C SER A 76 21.36 -18.39 -0.90
N GLN A 77 20.30 -17.60 -1.01
CA GLN A 77 19.88 -16.95 -2.28
C GLN A 77 20.62 -15.64 -2.57
N GLY A 78 21.68 -15.32 -1.81
CA GLY A 78 22.56 -14.19 -2.07
C GLY A 78 22.45 -13.06 -1.05
N GLN A 79 23.05 -11.92 -1.38
CA GLN A 79 23.15 -10.77 -0.48
C GLN A 79 21.83 -10.00 -0.42
N VAL A 80 21.55 -9.39 0.74
CA VAL A 80 20.36 -8.56 0.91
C VAL A 80 20.54 -7.25 0.13
N VAL A 81 19.60 -6.98 -0.76
CA VAL A 81 19.48 -5.73 -1.53
C VAL A 81 18.25 -4.96 -1.06
N SER A 82 18.35 -3.64 -1.07
CA SER A 82 17.26 -2.72 -0.72
C SER A 82 16.76 -2.00 -1.96
N THR A 83 15.46 -2.04 -2.18
CA THR A 83 14.77 -1.35 -3.28
C THR A 83 13.84 -0.30 -2.70
N ALA A 84 14.11 0.97 -2.98
CA ALA A 84 13.25 2.08 -2.59
C ALA A 84 11.89 1.99 -3.30
N GLN A 85 10.81 2.28 -2.57
CA GLN A 85 9.42 2.30 -3.04
C GLN A 85 8.74 3.58 -2.58
N VAL A 86 7.70 4.01 -3.31
CA VAL A 86 6.90 5.21 -2.98
C VAL A 86 7.79 6.43 -2.78
N GLY A 87 8.68 6.70 -3.74
CA GLY A 87 9.63 7.82 -3.65
C GLY A 87 10.69 7.70 -2.55
N GLY A 88 10.90 6.50 -1.98
CA GLY A 88 11.87 6.25 -0.91
C GLY A 88 11.28 6.33 0.50
N LEU A 89 9.97 6.52 0.64
CA LEU A 89 9.31 6.45 1.95
C LEU A 89 9.32 5.03 2.53
N HIS A 90 9.31 4.03 1.65
CA HIS A 90 9.29 2.61 2.01
C HIS A 90 10.40 1.88 1.28
N HIS A 91 10.84 0.76 1.85
CA HIS A 91 11.90 -0.06 1.27
C HIS A 91 11.49 -1.53 1.26
N ARG A 92 11.69 -2.19 0.12
CA ARG A 92 11.63 -3.64 0.02
C ARG A 92 13.03 -4.20 0.16
N TYR A 93 13.16 -5.24 0.97
CA TYR A 93 14.38 -6.02 1.09
C TYR A 93 14.18 -7.39 0.45
N SER A 94 15.08 -7.74 -0.46
CA SER A 94 15.14 -9.05 -1.14
C SER A 94 16.60 -9.51 -1.21
N ARG A 95 16.87 -10.72 -1.66
CA ARG A 95 18.18 -11.30 -1.90
C ARG A 95 18.41 -11.41 -3.39
N ALA A 96 19.54 -10.88 -3.86
CA ALA A 96 19.98 -11.01 -5.24
C ALA A 96 21.19 -11.96 -5.31
N ALA A 97 21.12 -12.91 -6.24
CA ALA A 97 22.18 -13.88 -6.54
C ALA A 97 23.27 -13.28 -7.43
#